data_AF-A0A3D3FZ42-F1
#
_entry.id   AF-A0A3D3FZ42-F1
#
_cell.length_a   1.000
_cell.length_b   1.000
_cell.length_c   1.000
_cell.angle_alpha   90.00
_cell.angle_beta   90.00
_cell.angle_gamma   90.00
#
_symmetry.space_group_name_H-M   'P 1'
#
loop_
_entity.id
_entity.type
_entity.pdbx_description
1 polymer ?
#
loop_
_entity_poly.entity_id
_entity_poly.type
_entity_poly.pdbx_seq_one_letter_code
_entity_poly.pdbx_strand_id
1 'polypeptide(L)'
;MSYVAHELSSRNKLLFGLGSFLIPVLIWCAVSYLPWIWHPQVQITDSGSVAYLQVDSRIDKNTFFSAAQSAIDQGLAPPQGILVNPIYLPVPHEVATALVTAFTTAPAQANVPWFHESLWHSIKLVFTAFFISSLIGIPLGILCGFSNKISQLTEPFIEFFRYLPAPAFGALAVAILGINDAPKIAIIVIGTLFQQILIIANTTRLVDRSLIEAGFTLGT
;
A
#
# COMPACT_ATOMS: atom_id res chain seq x y z
N MET A 1 -7.64 -28.38 -27.72
CA MET A 1 -6.86 -27.35 -28.44
C MET A 1 -5.76 -26.87 -27.52
N SER A 2 -4.52 -27.32 -27.77
CA SER A 2 -3.35 -26.91 -26.98
C SER A 2 -2.93 -25.50 -27.42
N TYR A 3 -3.09 -24.50 -26.56
CA TYR A 3 -2.50 -23.19 -26.79
C TYR A 3 -0.98 -23.32 -26.59
N VAL A 4 -0.24 -23.49 -27.68
CA VAL A 4 1.22 -23.36 -27.66
C VAL A 4 1.52 -21.88 -27.54
N ALA A 5 1.90 -21.43 -26.33
CA ALA A 5 2.35 -20.07 -26.12
C ALA A 5 3.66 -19.86 -26.91
N HIS A 6 3.58 -19.14 -28.03
CA HIS A 6 4.77 -18.74 -28.77
C HIS A 6 5.57 -17.73 -27.94
N GLU A 7 6.85 -18.00 -27.71
CA GLU A 7 7.73 -17.01 -27.07
C GLU A 7 7.77 -15.73 -27.91
N LEU A 8 7.47 -14.61 -27.25
CA LEU A 8 7.60 -13.29 -27.84
C LEU A 8 9.06 -13.03 -28.22
N SER A 9 9.29 -12.46 -29.41
CA SER A 9 10.61 -11.97 -29.80
C SER A 9 11.13 -10.94 -28.80
N SER A 10 12.46 -10.82 -28.63
CA SER A 10 13.06 -9.90 -27.65
C SER A 10 12.58 -8.46 -27.80
N ARG A 11 12.32 -8.01 -29.04
CA ARG A 11 11.74 -6.68 -29.33
C ARG A 11 10.31 -6.55 -28.82
N ASN A 12 9.49 -7.58 -28.98
CA ASN A 12 8.11 -7.58 -28.50
C ASN A 12 8.05 -7.67 -26.98
N LYS A 13 8.91 -8.47 -26.33
CA LYS A 13 9.04 -8.51 -24.87
C LYS A 13 9.36 -7.12 -24.31
N LEU A 14 10.30 -6.40 -24.93
CA LEU A 14 10.64 -5.03 -24.53
C LEU A 14 9.51 -4.03 -24.80
N LEU A 15 8.86 -4.11 -25.97
CA LEU A 15 7.73 -3.23 -26.32
C LEU A 15 6.54 -3.43 -25.37
N PHE A 16 6.16 -4.67 -25.10
CA PHE A 16 5.06 -4.97 -24.17
C PHE A 16 5.44 -4.64 -22.72
N GLY A 17 6.70 -4.86 -22.33
CA GLY A 17 7.22 -4.45 -21.03
C GLY A 17 7.18 -2.94 -20.84
N LEU A 18 7.65 -2.14 -21.80
CA LEU A 18 7.54 -0.68 -21.72
C LEU A 18 6.08 -0.23 -21.80
N GLY A 19 5.29 -0.83 -22.70
CA GLY A 19 3.87 -0.55 -22.86
C GLY A 19 3.07 -0.76 -21.58
N SER A 20 3.34 -1.82 -20.82
CA SER A 20 2.61 -2.11 -19.57
C SER A 20 2.81 -1.04 -18.49
N PHE A 21 3.92 -0.30 -18.52
CA PHE A 21 4.17 0.81 -17.60
C PHE A 21 3.74 2.16 -18.18
N LEU A 22 4.01 2.42 -19.46
CA LEU A 22 3.72 3.70 -20.09
C LEU A 22 2.23 3.90 -20.33
N ILE A 23 1.48 2.87 -20.73
CA ILE A 23 0.06 3.00 -21.04
C ILE A 23 -0.74 3.49 -19.82
N PRO A 24 -0.64 2.90 -18.61
CA PRO A 24 -1.33 3.42 -17.44
C PRO A 24 -0.96 4.87 -17.10
N VAL A 25 0.32 5.23 -17.22
CA VAL A 25 0.80 6.61 -16.95
C VAL A 25 0.24 7.58 -17.99
N LEU A 26 0.22 7.21 -19.27
CA LEU A 26 -0.35 8.03 -20.32
C LEU A 26 -1.85 8.21 -20.15
N ILE A 27 -2.57 7.16 -19.74
CA ILE A 27 -4.00 7.25 -19.41
C ILE A 27 -4.20 8.19 -18.22
N TRP A 28 -3.39 8.07 -17.16
CA TRP A 28 -3.47 8.96 -16.01
C TRP A 28 -3.19 10.42 -16.41
N CYS A 29 -2.14 10.67 -17.19
CA CYS A 29 -1.87 11.99 -17.75
C CYS A 29 -3.03 12.51 -18.61
N ALA A 30 -3.60 11.67 -19.47
CA ALA A 30 -4.71 12.05 -20.34
C ALA A 30 -5.93 12.46 -19.52
N VAL A 31 -6.34 11.62 -18.56
CA VAL A 31 -7.44 11.91 -17.63
C VAL A 31 -7.14 13.18 -16.82
N SER A 32 -5.90 13.38 -16.40
CA SER A 32 -5.55 14.48 -15.52
C SER A 32 -5.47 15.85 -16.20
N TYR A 33 -4.92 15.91 -17.42
CA TYR A 33 -4.63 17.18 -18.09
C TYR A 33 -5.61 17.56 -19.21
N LEU A 34 -6.40 16.62 -19.75
CA LEU A 34 -7.32 16.90 -20.86
C LEU A 34 -8.72 17.21 -20.31
N PRO A 35 -9.17 18.48 -20.30
CA PRO A 35 -10.39 18.92 -19.60
C PRO A 35 -11.69 18.32 -20.16
N TRP A 36 -11.64 17.78 -21.37
CA TRP A 36 -12.78 17.12 -22.02
C TRP A 36 -12.86 15.62 -21.75
N ILE A 37 -11.82 15.00 -21.19
CA ILE A 37 -11.87 13.58 -20.84
C ILE A 37 -12.64 13.41 -19.53
N TRP A 38 -12.20 14.06 -18.45
CA TRP A 38 -12.81 13.83 -17.14
C TRP A 38 -12.44 14.87 -16.08
N HIS A 39 -13.25 15.93 -15.97
CA HIS A 39 -13.09 16.97 -14.93
C HIS A 39 -14.46 17.26 -14.31
N PRO A 40 -14.90 16.47 -13.31
CA PRO A 40 -16.24 16.55 -12.72
C PRO A 40 -16.38 17.70 -11.72
N GLN A 41 -15.29 18.35 -11.30
CA GLN A 41 -15.32 19.41 -10.30
C GLN A 41 -14.84 20.75 -10.87
N VAL A 42 -15.27 21.84 -10.23
CA VAL A 42 -14.82 23.20 -10.49
C VAL A 42 -14.21 23.74 -9.20
N GLN A 43 -12.97 24.20 -9.26
CA GLN A 43 -12.37 24.98 -8.18
C GLN A 43 -12.74 26.45 -8.37
N ILE A 44 -13.30 27.05 -7.33
CA ILE A 44 -13.84 28.40 -7.39
C ILE A 44 -12.71 29.41 -7.25
N THR A 45 -12.57 30.29 -8.23
CA THR A 45 -11.57 31.38 -8.23
C THR A 45 -12.19 32.70 -7.79
N ASP A 46 -13.47 32.91 -8.11
CA ASP A 46 -14.26 34.07 -7.67
C ASP A 46 -15.69 33.61 -7.38
N SER A 47 -16.19 33.90 -6.18
CA SER A 47 -17.54 33.56 -5.75
C SER A 47 -18.62 34.43 -6.40
N GLY A 48 -18.25 35.59 -6.97
CA GLY A 48 -19.20 36.53 -7.53
C GLY A 48 -20.25 36.95 -6.49
N SER A 49 -21.53 36.87 -6.86
CA SER A 49 -22.66 37.18 -5.96
C SER A 49 -23.21 35.98 -5.18
N VAL A 50 -22.63 34.78 -5.32
CA VAL A 50 -23.20 33.55 -4.75
C VAL A 50 -22.61 33.30 -3.36
N ALA A 51 -23.39 33.61 -2.32
CA ALA A 51 -22.93 33.68 -0.93
C ALA A 51 -22.41 32.35 -0.33
N TYR A 52 -22.85 31.20 -0.85
CA TYR A 52 -22.41 29.89 -0.33
C TYR A 52 -21.17 29.34 -1.05
N LEU A 53 -20.70 30.00 -2.11
CA LEU A 53 -19.48 29.60 -2.81
C LEU A 53 -18.28 30.26 -2.14
N GLN A 54 -17.30 29.43 -1.74
CA GLN A 54 -16.05 29.91 -1.15
C GLN A 54 -14.91 29.79 -2.15
N VAL A 55 -14.05 30.80 -2.22
CA VAL A 55 -12.80 30.75 -3.00
C VAL A 55 -11.97 29.55 -2.53
N ASP A 56 -11.35 28.85 -3.47
CA ASP A 56 -10.58 27.59 -3.27
C ASP A 56 -11.40 26.35 -2.88
N SER A 57 -12.71 26.48 -2.69
CA SER A 57 -13.58 25.30 -2.56
C SER A 57 -13.76 24.60 -3.91
N ARG A 58 -13.98 23.28 -3.86
CA ARG A 58 -14.25 22.46 -5.04
C ARG A 58 -15.70 22.00 -5.00
N ILE A 59 -16.45 22.24 -6.07
CA ILE A 59 -17.85 21.82 -6.17
C ILE A 59 -18.10 21.05 -7.46
N ASP A 60 -19.18 20.26 -7.50
CA ASP A 60 -19.58 19.54 -8.70
C ASP A 60 -19.87 20.49 -9.86
N LYS A 61 -19.45 20.08 -11.06
CA LYS A 61 -19.59 20.85 -12.29
C LYS A 61 -21.05 21.24 -12.58
N ASN A 62 -22.00 20.33 -12.37
CA ASN A 62 -23.41 20.63 -12.65
C ASN A 62 -23.97 21.66 -11.66
N THR A 63 -23.59 21.54 -10.39
CA THR A 63 -23.95 22.50 -9.34
C THR A 63 -23.33 23.88 -9.58
N PHE A 64 -22.09 23.94 -10.06
CA PHE A 64 -21.44 25.20 -10.42
C PHE A 64 -22.18 25.90 -11.57
N PHE A 65 -22.51 25.17 -12.64
CA PHE A 65 -23.20 25.75 -13.79
C PHE A 65 -24.64 26.15 -13.49
N SER A 66 -25.36 25.40 -12.65
CA SER A 66 -26.71 25.80 -12.23
C SER A 66 -26.70 27.06 -11.35
N ALA A 67 -25.70 27.18 -10.46
CA ALA A 67 -25.49 28.38 -9.67
C ALA A 67 -25.12 29.59 -10.54
N ALA A 68 -24.25 29.39 -11.53
CA ALA A 68 -23.86 30.43 -12.47
C ALA A 68 -25.02 30.92 -13.32
N GLN A 69 -25.85 30.00 -13.84
CA GLN A 69 -27.05 30.35 -14.59
C GLN A 69 -28.04 31.13 -13.73
N SER A 70 -28.27 30.68 -12.49
CA SER A 70 -29.18 31.37 -11.56
C SER A 70 -28.73 32.80 -11.24
N ALA A 71 -27.41 33.04 -11.14
CA ALA A 71 -26.86 34.38 -10.92
C ALA A 71 -27.08 35.28 -12.15
N ILE A 72 -26.87 34.74 -13.36
CA ILE A 72 -27.09 35.45 -14.63
C ILE A 72 -28.57 35.81 -14.79
N ASP A 73 -29.48 34.88 -14.49
CA ASP A 73 -30.93 35.09 -14.60
C ASP A 73 -31.43 36.19 -13.64
N GLN A 74 -30.73 36.38 -12.51
CA GLN A 74 -31.00 37.45 -11.54
C GLN A 74 -30.26 38.77 -11.86
N GLY A 75 -29.49 38.83 -12.95
CA GLY A 75 -28.69 40.00 -13.32
C GLY A 75 -27.51 40.26 -12.39
N LEU A 76 -27.07 39.26 -11.63
CA LEU A 76 -25.94 39.34 -10.70
C LEU A 76 -24.64 38.83 -11.34
N ALA A 77 -23.50 39.12 -10.71
CA ALA A 77 -22.19 38.70 -11.20
C ALA A 77 -22.02 37.16 -11.06
N PRO A 78 -21.80 36.42 -12.16
CA PRO A 78 -21.64 34.97 -12.11
C PRO A 78 -20.32 34.57 -11.42
N PRO A 79 -20.30 33.42 -10.71
CA PRO A 79 -19.08 32.87 -10.14
C PRO A 79 -18.12 32.40 -11.25
N GLN A 80 -16.82 32.48 -10.98
CA GLN A 80 -15.76 32.01 -11.87
C GLN A 80 -14.99 30.86 -11.23
N GLY A 81 -14.53 29.92 -12.05
CA GLY A 81 -13.77 28.77 -11.58
C GLY A 81 -13.12 27.98 -12.70
N ILE A 82 -12.19 27.11 -12.32
CA ILE A 82 -11.39 26.28 -13.23
C ILE A 82 -11.83 24.82 -13.08
N LEU A 83 -11.92 24.10 -14.20
CA LEU A 83 -12.20 22.66 -14.19
C LEU A 83 -11.02 21.92 -13.55
N VAL A 84 -11.29 21.13 -12.52
CA VAL A 84 -10.29 20.37 -11.77
C VAL A 84 -10.71 18.92 -11.58
N ASN A 85 -9.72 18.07 -11.36
CA ASN A 85 -9.96 16.69 -10.95
C ASN A 85 -10.35 16.62 -9.47
N PRO A 86 -11.02 15.53 -9.05
CA PRO A 86 -11.26 15.29 -7.64
C PRO A 86 -9.95 15.15 -6.85
N ILE A 87 -10.00 15.49 -5.56
CA ILE A 87 -8.82 15.49 -4.68
C ILE A 87 -8.13 14.13 -4.57
N TYR A 88 -8.84 13.03 -4.82
CA TYR A 88 -8.32 11.67 -4.80
C TYR A 88 -7.64 11.23 -6.11
N LEU A 89 -7.72 12.03 -7.18
CA LEU A 89 -6.99 11.82 -8.44
C LEU A 89 -6.13 13.05 -8.77
N PRO A 90 -5.08 13.32 -7.98
CA PRO A 90 -4.17 14.43 -8.25
C PRO A 90 -3.47 14.25 -9.60
N VAL A 91 -3.06 15.37 -10.18
CA VAL A 91 -2.29 15.37 -11.44
C VAL A 91 -0.89 14.77 -11.19
N PRO A 92 -0.31 14.03 -12.15
CA PRO A 92 0.97 13.34 -11.95
C PRO A 92 2.13 14.22 -11.48
N HIS A 93 2.19 15.48 -11.94
CA HIS A 93 3.27 16.38 -11.54
C HIS A 93 3.12 16.85 -10.09
N GLU A 94 1.90 17.06 -9.58
CA GLU A 94 1.64 17.40 -8.18
C GLU A 94 2.08 16.26 -7.25
N VAL A 95 1.91 15.01 -7.67
CA VAL A 95 2.40 13.84 -6.92
C VAL A 95 3.92 13.83 -6.88
N ALA A 96 4.57 14.11 -8.02
CA ALA A 96 6.03 14.18 -8.09
C ALA A 96 6.60 15.34 -7.25
N THR A 97 6.00 16.54 -7.33
CA THR A 97 6.43 17.69 -6.54
C THR A 97 6.15 17.48 -5.05
N ALA A 98 5.01 16.87 -4.69
CA ALA A 98 4.70 16.52 -3.31
C ALA A 98 5.72 15.53 -2.74
N LEU A 99 6.14 14.52 -3.52
CA LEU A 99 7.19 13.58 -3.11
C LEU A 99 8.50 14.30 -2.82
N VAL A 100 8.97 15.17 -3.72
CA VAL A 100 10.21 15.94 -3.53
C VAL A 100 10.09 16.86 -2.31
N THR A 101 8.98 17.60 -2.22
CA THR A 101 8.69 18.52 -1.11
C THR A 101 8.67 17.80 0.23
N ALA A 102 8.13 16.57 0.30
CA ALA A 102 8.11 15.76 1.51
C ALA A 102 9.52 15.42 2.03
N PHE A 103 10.51 15.33 1.14
CA PHE A 103 11.91 15.10 1.52
C PHE A 103 12.69 16.39 1.79
N THR A 104 12.39 17.48 1.10
CA THR A 104 13.21 18.71 1.13
C THR A 104 12.69 19.80 2.07
N THR A 105 11.39 19.79 2.36
CA THR A 105 10.71 20.90 3.05
C THR A 105 10.23 20.47 4.43
N ALA A 106 10.42 21.33 5.42
CA ALA A 106 10.02 21.06 6.79
C ALA A 106 8.50 20.83 6.89
N PRO A 107 8.04 19.87 7.72
CA PRO A 107 6.62 19.63 7.94
C PRO A 107 5.87 20.90 8.36
N ALA A 108 4.67 21.08 7.84
CA ALA A 108 3.83 22.25 8.15
C ALA A 108 3.44 22.34 9.63
N GLN A 109 3.53 21.23 10.36
CA GLN A 109 3.23 21.13 11.79
C GLN A 109 4.49 20.74 12.54
N ALA A 110 4.83 21.50 13.59
CA ALA A 110 6.08 21.30 14.35
C ALA A 110 6.21 19.93 15.04
N ASN A 111 5.08 19.26 15.33
CA ASN A 111 5.07 17.95 16.00
C ASN A 111 5.04 16.75 15.03
N VAL A 112 5.10 16.98 13.72
CA VAL A 112 5.07 15.91 12.72
C VAL A 112 6.49 15.59 12.28
N PRO A 113 6.91 14.30 12.31
CA PRO A 113 8.24 13.91 11.84
C PRO A 113 8.40 14.19 10.35
N TRP A 114 9.64 14.34 9.91
CA TRP A 114 9.93 14.42 8.48
C TRP A 114 9.51 13.13 7.76
N PHE A 115 9.31 13.20 6.45
CA PHE A 115 8.94 12.02 5.68
C PHE A 115 10.01 10.92 5.76
N HIS A 116 11.29 11.29 5.67
CA HIS A 116 12.40 10.35 5.78
C HIS A 116 12.52 9.73 7.19
N GLU A 117 12.21 10.48 8.25
CA GLU A 117 12.16 9.95 9.62
C GLU A 117 11.02 8.95 9.78
N SER A 118 9.85 9.26 9.21
CA SER A 118 8.68 8.38 9.21
C SER A 118 8.98 7.07 8.47
N LEU A 119 9.63 7.15 7.30
CA LEU A 119 10.08 5.98 6.54
C LEU A 119 11.06 5.13 7.36
N TRP A 120 12.06 5.77 7.98
CA TRP A 120 13.04 5.09 8.79
C TRP A 120 12.41 4.43 10.03
N HIS A 121 11.42 5.07 10.63
CA HIS A 121 10.64 4.51 11.73
C HIS A 121 9.86 3.27 11.28
N SER A 122 9.15 3.35 10.16
CA SER A 122 8.45 2.20 9.56
C SER A 122 9.39 1.04 9.26
N ILE A 123 10.55 1.31 8.66
CA ILE A 123 11.56 0.28 8.38
C ILE A 123 12.01 -0.39 9.68
N LYS A 124 12.43 0.39 10.68
CA LYS A 124 12.87 -0.15 11.98
C LYS A 124 11.79 -1.02 12.63
N LEU A 125 10.53 -0.57 12.58
CA LEU A 125 9.40 -1.29 13.16
C LEU A 125 9.21 -2.65 12.48
N VAL A 126 9.17 -2.68 11.14
CA VAL A 126 9.01 -3.92 10.36
C VAL A 126 10.15 -4.89 10.63
N PHE A 127 11.40 -4.41 10.59
CA PHE A 127 12.57 -5.26 10.86
C PHE A 127 12.58 -5.79 12.29
N THR A 128 12.24 -4.97 13.28
CA THR A 128 12.19 -5.38 14.69
C THR A 128 11.12 -6.44 14.90
N ALA A 129 9.91 -6.22 14.38
CA ALA A 129 8.82 -7.17 14.49
C ALA A 129 9.13 -8.50 13.77
N PHE A 130 9.69 -8.42 12.56
CA PHE A 130 10.12 -9.60 11.82
C PHE A 130 11.23 -10.36 12.54
N PHE A 131 12.19 -9.66 13.16
CA PHE A 131 13.25 -10.27 13.95
C PHE A 131 12.69 -11.02 15.16
N ILE A 132 11.77 -10.39 15.92
CA ILE A 132 11.06 -11.03 17.04
C ILE A 132 10.30 -12.27 16.57
N SER A 133 9.57 -12.15 15.46
CA SER A 133 8.85 -13.27 14.85
C SER A 133 9.81 -14.40 14.48
N SER A 134 10.94 -14.08 13.85
CA SER A 134 11.97 -15.04 13.43
C SER A 134 12.63 -15.77 14.58
N LEU A 135 12.82 -15.09 15.72
CA LEU A 135 13.38 -15.69 16.94
C LEU A 135 12.55 -16.89 17.42
N ILE A 136 11.25 -16.89 17.15
CA ILE A 136 10.32 -17.97 17.55
C ILE A 136 10.01 -18.87 16.35
N GLY A 137 9.74 -18.27 15.19
CA GLY A 137 9.26 -18.96 14.00
C GLY A 137 10.31 -19.87 13.36
N ILE A 138 11.59 -19.45 13.36
CA ILE A 138 12.66 -20.27 12.80
C ILE A 138 12.91 -21.52 13.66
N PRO A 139 13.16 -21.42 14.99
CA PRO A 139 13.37 -22.62 15.80
C PRO A 139 12.17 -23.56 15.78
N LEU A 140 10.94 -23.03 15.91
CA LEU A 140 9.74 -23.86 15.90
C LEU A 140 9.52 -24.51 14.53
N GLY A 141 9.76 -23.79 13.43
CA GLY A 141 9.70 -24.34 12.08
C GLY A 141 10.69 -25.48 11.87
N ILE A 142 11.94 -25.32 12.32
CA ILE A 142 12.95 -26.38 12.24
C ILE A 142 12.50 -27.61 13.03
N LEU A 143 11.99 -27.42 14.25
CA LEU A 143 11.48 -28.52 15.09
C LEU A 143 10.31 -29.26 14.43
N CYS A 144 9.36 -28.53 13.83
CA CYS A 144 8.25 -29.12 13.08
C CYS A 144 8.71 -29.89 11.84
N GLY A 145 9.69 -29.35 11.11
CA GLY A 145 10.24 -30.01 9.93
C GLY A 145 11.06 -31.26 10.26
N PHE A 146 11.74 -31.27 11.40
CA PHE A 146 12.54 -32.40 11.87
C PHE A 146 11.70 -33.53 12.47
N SER A 147 10.63 -33.21 13.21
CA SER A 147 9.85 -34.20 13.96
C SER A 147 8.38 -34.23 13.55
N ASN A 148 7.96 -35.35 12.94
CA ASN A 148 6.56 -35.61 12.60
C ASN A 148 5.62 -35.53 13.82
N LYS A 149 6.09 -35.86 15.02
CA LYS A 149 5.27 -35.75 16.25
C LYS A 149 5.00 -34.29 16.63
N ILE A 150 6.03 -33.44 16.54
CA ILE A 150 5.90 -32.01 16.84
C ILE A 150 5.02 -31.37 15.79
N SER A 151 5.27 -31.66 14.51
CA SER A 151 4.45 -31.17 13.39
C SER A 151 2.96 -31.51 13.57
N GLN A 152 2.62 -32.77 13.85
CA GLN A 152 1.22 -33.17 14.06
C GLN A 152 0.53 -32.45 15.23
N LEU A 153 1.30 -32.04 16.26
CA LEU A 153 0.78 -31.33 17.42
C LEU A 153 0.60 -29.83 17.14
N THR A 154 1.53 -29.20 16.42
CA THR A 154 1.59 -27.74 16.25
C THR A 154 0.92 -27.25 14.97
N GLU A 155 1.03 -28.00 13.87
CA GLU A 155 0.52 -27.60 12.56
C GLU A 155 -0.99 -27.28 12.57
N PRO A 156 -1.88 -28.05 13.24
CA PRO A 156 -3.31 -27.71 13.27
C PRO A 156 -3.59 -26.31 13.84
N PHE A 157 -2.87 -25.90 14.89
CA PHE A 157 -2.99 -24.56 15.46
C PHE A 157 -2.41 -23.51 14.52
N ILE A 158 -1.23 -23.76 13.96
CA ILE A 158 -0.56 -22.83 13.04
C ILE A 158 -1.42 -22.60 11.79
N GLU A 159 -2.00 -23.66 11.23
CA GLU A 159 -2.89 -23.57 10.08
C GLU A 159 -4.16 -22.79 10.39
N PHE A 160 -4.74 -22.97 11.58
CA PHE A 160 -5.90 -22.17 12.00
C PHE A 160 -5.57 -20.66 12.02
N PHE A 161 -4.48 -20.27 12.69
CA PHE A 161 -4.09 -18.86 12.77
C PHE A 161 -3.67 -18.28 11.42
N ARG A 162 -3.12 -19.09 10.51
CA ARG A 162 -2.76 -18.64 9.15
C ARG A 162 -3.96 -18.09 8.38
N TYR A 163 -5.15 -18.61 8.61
CA TYR A 163 -6.36 -18.13 7.92
C TYR A 163 -6.97 -16.87 8.56
N LEU A 164 -6.50 -16.47 9.74
CA LEU A 164 -6.94 -15.24 10.38
C LEU A 164 -6.18 -14.04 9.80
N PRO A 165 -6.87 -13.04 9.22
CA PRO A 165 -6.19 -11.89 8.68
C PRO A 165 -5.57 -11.06 9.81
N ALA A 166 -4.24 -10.86 9.79
CA ALA A 166 -3.54 -10.04 10.79
C ALA A 166 -4.20 -8.67 11.04
N PRO A 167 -4.72 -7.94 10.02
CA PRO A 167 -5.44 -6.69 10.21
C PRO A 167 -6.69 -6.79 11.11
N ALA A 168 -7.33 -7.96 11.21
CA ALA A 168 -8.51 -8.14 12.09
C ALA A 168 -8.16 -7.98 13.58
N PHE A 169 -6.90 -8.17 13.95
CA PHE A 169 -6.43 -7.94 15.32
C PHE A 169 -6.10 -6.47 15.60
N GLY A 170 -6.24 -5.56 14.61
CA GLY A 170 -5.86 -4.16 14.74
C GLY A 170 -6.51 -3.46 15.93
N ALA A 171 -7.84 -3.51 16.01
CA ALA A 171 -8.59 -2.87 17.09
C ALA A 171 -8.27 -3.49 18.47
N LEU A 172 -8.16 -4.82 18.53
CA LEU A 172 -7.83 -5.54 19.77
C LEU A 172 -6.41 -5.20 20.26
N ALA A 173 -5.44 -5.21 19.35
CA ALA A 173 -4.05 -4.88 19.66
C ALA A 173 -3.93 -3.44 20.18
N VAL A 174 -4.67 -2.49 19.59
CA VAL A 174 -4.72 -1.10 20.08
C VAL A 174 -5.38 -1.01 21.46
N ALA A 175 -6.49 -1.74 21.68
CA ALA A 175 -7.18 -1.74 22.97
C ALA A 175 -6.31 -2.28 24.12
N ILE A 176 -5.46 -3.27 23.85
CA ILE A 176 -4.61 -3.92 24.87
C ILE A 176 -3.25 -3.21 25.01
N LEU A 177 -2.61 -2.85 23.90
CA LEU A 177 -1.22 -2.38 23.85
C LEU A 177 -1.10 -0.84 23.69
N GLY A 178 -2.23 -0.13 23.57
CA GLY A 178 -2.30 1.32 23.41
C GLY A 178 -2.18 1.78 21.95
N ILE A 179 -1.91 3.08 21.73
CA ILE A 179 -1.93 3.71 20.38
C ILE A 179 -0.54 3.85 19.74
N ASN A 180 0.51 3.39 20.43
CA ASN A 180 1.91 3.59 20.05
C ASN A 180 2.35 2.54 19.00
N ASP A 181 3.60 2.08 19.07
CA ASP A 181 4.15 1.11 18.12
C ASP A 181 3.89 -0.35 18.49
N ALA A 182 3.59 -0.63 19.75
CA ALA A 182 3.35 -1.98 20.24
C ALA A 182 2.25 -2.73 19.47
N PRO A 183 1.07 -2.15 19.16
CA PRO A 183 0.08 -2.81 18.31
C PRO A 183 0.59 -3.14 16.91
N LYS A 184 1.33 -2.21 16.30
CA LYS A 184 1.88 -2.39 14.95
C LYS A 184 2.86 -3.55 14.92
N ILE A 185 3.74 -3.63 15.92
CA ILE A 185 4.70 -4.73 16.10
C ILE A 185 3.95 -6.05 16.31
N ALA A 186 2.97 -6.09 17.22
CA ALA A 186 2.21 -7.30 17.51
C ALA A 186 1.47 -7.84 16.28
N ILE A 187 0.83 -6.97 15.50
CA ILE A 187 0.14 -7.35 14.26
C ILE A 187 1.11 -7.96 13.24
N ILE A 188 2.29 -7.35 13.06
CA ILE A 188 3.31 -7.89 12.16
C ILE A 188 3.79 -9.25 12.66
N VAL A 189 4.11 -9.39 13.96
CA VAL A 189 4.55 -10.67 14.54
C VAL A 189 3.51 -11.76 14.33
N ILE A 190 2.23 -11.49 14.62
CA ILE A 190 1.13 -12.44 14.39
C ILE A 190 1.03 -12.80 12.91
N GLY A 191 1.08 -11.80 12.03
CA GLY A 191 0.94 -12.00 10.59
C GLY A 191 2.09 -12.79 9.95
N THR A 192 3.31 -12.67 10.49
CA THR A 192 4.49 -13.35 9.92
C THR A 192 4.80 -14.67 10.60
N LEU A 193 4.55 -14.82 11.90
CA LEU A 193 5.01 -15.96 12.70
C LEU A 193 4.47 -17.30 12.18
N PHE A 194 3.16 -17.43 12.03
CA PHE A 194 2.52 -18.69 11.64
C PHE A 194 2.91 -19.12 10.21
N GLN A 195 2.92 -18.18 9.27
CA GLN A 195 3.36 -18.44 7.90
C GLN A 195 4.84 -18.80 7.84
N GLN A 196 5.68 -18.13 8.62
CA GLN A 196 7.11 -18.40 8.68
C GLN A 196 7.39 -19.82 9.20
N ILE A 197 6.71 -20.26 10.27
CA ILE A 197 6.88 -21.62 10.82
C ILE A 197 6.64 -22.69 9.74
N LEU A 198 5.57 -22.56 8.94
CA LEU A 198 5.24 -23.53 7.89
C LEU A 198 6.27 -23.52 6.75
N ILE A 199 6.70 -22.33 6.31
CA ILE A 199 7.73 -22.21 5.26
C ILE A 199 9.03 -22.86 5.73
N ILE A 200 9.46 -22.59 6.96
CA ILE A 200 10.69 -23.15 7.53
C ILE A 200 10.56 -24.66 7.74
N ALA A 201 9.41 -25.15 8.22
CA ALA A 201 9.16 -26.58 8.37
C ALA A 201 9.23 -27.31 7.03
N ASN A 202 8.56 -26.80 6.01
CA ASN A 202 8.61 -27.36 4.65
C ASN A 202 10.02 -27.32 4.07
N THR A 203 10.73 -26.20 4.24
CA THR A 203 12.12 -26.08 3.77
C THR A 203 13.05 -27.07 4.47
N THR A 204 12.88 -27.24 5.78
CA THR A 204 13.65 -28.20 6.58
C THR A 204 13.44 -29.63 6.09
N ARG A 205 12.21 -30.00 5.69
CA ARG A 205 11.89 -31.33 5.14
C ARG A 205 12.52 -31.59 3.76
N LEU A 206 12.94 -30.55 3.03
CA LEU A 206 13.57 -30.67 1.71
C LEU A 206 15.08 -30.93 1.76
N VAL A 207 15.69 -30.91 2.95
CA VAL A 207 17.12 -31.18 3.10
C VAL A 207 17.43 -32.61 2.67
N ASP A 208 18.47 -32.77 1.84
CA ASP A 208 18.92 -34.09 1.37
C ASP A 208 19.38 -34.94 2.55
N ARG A 209 18.85 -36.16 2.61
CA ARG A 209 19.18 -37.13 3.66
C ARG A 209 20.67 -37.49 3.67
N SER A 210 21.35 -37.46 2.53
CA SER A 210 22.80 -37.71 2.44
C SER A 210 23.61 -36.67 3.22
N LEU A 211 23.18 -35.40 3.25
CA LEU A 211 23.83 -34.35 4.04
C LEU A 211 23.65 -34.58 5.55
N ILE A 212 22.48 -35.09 5.93
CA ILE A 212 22.17 -35.45 7.32
C ILE A 212 23.03 -36.65 7.75
N GLU A 213 23.09 -37.70 6.93
CA GLU A 213 23.89 -38.90 7.18
C GLU A 213 25.40 -38.57 7.23
N ALA A 214 25.89 -37.75 6.31
CA ALA A 214 27.26 -37.24 6.35
C ALA A 214 27.55 -36.48 7.66
N GLY A 215 26.64 -35.62 8.11
CA GLY A 215 26.75 -34.92 9.38
C GLY A 215 26.87 -35.85 10.59
N PHE A 216 26.09 -36.94 10.62
CA PHE A 216 26.21 -37.97 11.66
C PHE A 216 27.54 -38.73 11.61
N THR A 217 28.12 -38.95 10.43
CA THR A 217 29.41 -39.65 10.28
C THR A 217 30.64 -38.78 10.55
N LEU A 218 30.55 -37.48 10.27
CA LEU A 218 31.67 -36.53 10.44
C LEU A 218 31.90 -36.12 11.90
N GLY A 219 30.95 -36.42 12.80
CA GLY A 219 31.13 -36.51 14.24
C GLY A 219 31.91 -35.35 14.89
N THR A 220 31.17 -34.41 15.46
CA THR A 220 31.56 -33.85 16.76
C THR A 220 30.68 -34.45 17.84
#